data_AF-A0A7V6M1D9-F1
#
_entry.id   AF-A0A7V6M1D9-F1
#
_cell.length_a   1.000
_cell.length_b   1.000
_cell.length_c   1.000
_cell.angle_alpha   90.00
_cell.angle_beta   90.00
_cell.angle_gamma   90.00
#
_symmetry.space_group_name_H-M   'P 1'
#
loop_
_entity.id
_entity.type
_entity.pdbx_description
1 polymer ?
#
loop_
_entity_poly.entity_id
_entity_poly.type
_entity_poly.pdbx_seq_one_letter_code
_entity_poly.pdbx_strand_id
1 'polypeptide(L)'
;MTKVDFNELLDAGCHFGHLRRKWNPYMAPYIFMEKNGIHIIDLYKTIEKLDEACAAAKQIAKSGRKILFVATKKQAKDSVAELVKKIGMPYVTERWPGGMLTNFTTIRKAVKKMSNIDRLMASEQFKSLSKREKLQIQRERGKLEKDLGSISDLTRLPAAVFVVDV
;
A
#
# COMPACT_ATOMS: atom_id res chain seq x y z
N MET A 1 -13.32 -17.82 -10.55
CA MET A 1 -13.01 -16.74 -9.59
C MET A 1 -14.05 -16.85 -8.51
N THR A 2 -13.63 -16.95 -7.24
CA THR A 2 -14.54 -16.78 -6.11
C THR A 2 -15.12 -15.38 -6.21
N LYS A 3 -16.43 -15.27 -6.41
CA LYS A 3 -17.13 -14.00 -6.32
C LYS A 3 -17.40 -13.74 -4.84
N VAL A 4 -17.12 -12.52 -4.41
CA VAL A 4 -17.49 -12.08 -3.07
C VAL A 4 -19.00 -11.98 -3.00
N ASP A 5 -19.59 -12.62 -1.99
CA ASP A 5 -21.05 -12.59 -1.80
C ASP A 5 -21.48 -11.36 -0.99
N PHE A 6 -22.73 -10.94 -1.19
CA PHE A 6 -23.34 -9.87 -0.41
C PHE A 6 -23.32 -10.19 1.09
N ASN A 7 -23.64 -11.43 1.46
CA ASN A 7 -23.70 -11.85 2.86
C ASN A 7 -22.31 -11.79 3.52
N GLU A 8 -21.25 -12.16 2.80
CA GLU A 8 -19.87 -12.05 3.31
C GLU A 8 -19.49 -10.60 3.62
N LEU A 9 -19.84 -9.65 2.74
CA LEU A 9 -19.60 -8.21 2.96
C LEU A 9 -20.44 -7.64 4.10
N LEU A 10 -21.68 -8.13 4.23
CA LEU A 10 -22.59 -7.72 5.29
C LEU A 10 -22.05 -8.16 6.66
N ASP A 11 -21.68 -9.43 6.78
CA ASP A 11 -21.15 -10.04 8.00
C ASP A 11 -19.80 -9.45 8.39
N ALA A 12 -18.95 -9.11 7.42
CA ALA A 12 -17.70 -8.41 7.64
C ALA A 12 -17.86 -6.92 8.01
N GLY A 13 -19.08 -6.38 7.95
CA GLY A 13 -19.35 -4.98 8.28
C GLY A 13 -18.86 -3.97 7.25
N CYS A 14 -18.64 -4.38 5.99
CA CYS A 14 -18.13 -3.51 4.92
C CYS A 14 -19.12 -2.40 4.51
N HIS A 15 -20.37 -2.51 4.92
CA HIS A 15 -21.43 -1.54 4.63
C HIS A 15 -21.36 -0.29 5.53
N PHE A 16 -20.57 -0.29 6.60
CA PHE A 16 -20.47 0.87 7.49
C PHE A 16 -19.56 1.96 6.92
N GLY A 17 -20.13 3.13 6.65
CA GLY A 17 -19.42 4.34 6.28
C GLY A 17 -19.06 5.22 7.49
N HIS A 18 -18.90 6.51 7.22
CA HIS A 18 -18.60 7.52 8.25
C HIS A 18 -19.86 8.25 8.75
N LEU A 19 -19.67 9.06 9.79
CA LEU A 19 -20.68 9.99 10.29
C LEU A 19 -21.10 11.00 9.22
N ARG A 20 -22.37 11.38 9.20
CA ARG A 20 -22.94 12.36 8.25
C ARG A 20 -22.11 13.62 8.06
N ARG A 21 -21.54 14.18 9.14
CA ARG A 21 -20.72 15.40 9.08
C ARG A 21 -19.37 15.26 8.36
N LYS A 22 -18.91 14.03 8.08
CA LYS A 22 -17.62 13.73 7.45
C LYS A 22 -17.76 13.22 6.01
N TRP A 23 -18.96 13.24 5.45
CA TRP A 23 -19.22 12.68 4.13
C TRP A 23 -18.76 13.61 3.00
N ASN A 24 -18.46 13.03 1.84
CA ASN A 24 -18.19 13.75 0.60
C ASN A 24 -19.46 13.70 -0.27
N PRO A 25 -20.01 14.84 -0.74
CA PRO A 25 -21.21 14.88 -1.58
C PRO A 25 -21.16 14.00 -2.84
N TYR A 26 -19.98 13.81 -3.43
CA TYR A 26 -19.80 12.93 -4.58
C TYR A 26 -20.05 11.44 -4.28
N MET A 27 -20.13 11.08 -2.99
CA MET A 27 -20.45 9.72 -2.56
C MET A 27 -21.96 9.45 -2.50
N ALA A 28 -22.82 10.45 -2.74
CA ALA A 28 -24.28 10.27 -2.71
C ALA A 28 -24.77 9.06 -3.54
N PRO A 29 -24.26 8.79 -4.76
CA PRO A 29 -24.68 7.63 -5.53
C PRO A 29 -24.30 6.28 -4.90
N TYR A 30 -23.33 6.23 -3.98
CA TYR A 30 -22.85 5.00 -3.36
C TYR A 30 -23.41 4.78 -1.94
N ILE A 31 -24.14 5.76 -1.40
CA ILE A 31 -24.78 5.68 -0.09
C ILE A 31 -26.18 5.12 -0.28
N PHE A 32 -26.48 4.02 0.41
CA PHE A 32 -27.80 3.40 0.40
C PHE A 32 -28.78 4.17 1.30
N MET A 33 -28.37 4.44 2.55
CA MET A 33 -29.18 5.20 3.51
C MET A 33 -28.32 5.75 4.66
N GLU A 34 -28.94 6.52 5.56
CA GLU A 34 -28.36 6.92 6.85
C GLU A 34 -29.12 6.23 7.99
N LYS A 35 -28.40 5.69 8.97
CA LYS A 35 -28.97 5.11 10.18
C LYS A 35 -28.16 5.58 11.40
N ASN A 36 -28.83 6.18 12.39
CA ASN A 36 -28.20 6.68 13.61
C ASN A 36 -27.00 7.62 13.34
N GLY A 37 -27.08 8.45 12.31
CA GLY A 37 -26.03 9.40 11.94
C GLY A 37 -24.84 8.80 11.18
N ILE A 38 -24.86 7.51 10.84
CA ILE A 38 -23.84 6.82 10.05
C ILE A 38 -24.39 6.51 8.66
N HIS A 39 -23.60 6.78 7.61
CA HIS A 39 -23.94 6.37 6.26
C HIS A 39 -23.73 4.87 6.05
N ILE A 40 -24.71 4.21 5.45
CA ILE A 40 -24.64 2.82 5.01
C ILE A 40 -24.34 2.82 3.51
N ILE A 41 -23.28 2.11 3.13
CA ILE A 41 -22.82 1.97 1.76
C ILE A 41 -23.64 0.89 1.04
N ASP A 42 -23.99 1.15 -0.22
CA ASP A 42 -24.69 0.18 -1.06
C ASP A 42 -23.76 -0.97 -1.46
N LEU A 43 -24.02 -2.15 -0.88
CA LEU A 43 -23.22 -3.35 -1.15
C LEU A 43 -23.45 -3.93 -2.56
N TYR A 44 -24.61 -3.73 -3.19
CA TYR A 44 -24.81 -4.19 -4.57
C TYR A 44 -23.91 -3.43 -5.53
N LYS A 45 -23.83 -2.10 -5.36
CA LYS A 45 -22.88 -1.27 -6.11
C LYS A 45 -21.43 -1.62 -5.79
N THR A 46 -21.15 -1.96 -4.53
CA THR A 46 -19.82 -2.39 -4.10
C THR A 46 -19.38 -3.66 -4.84
N ILE A 47 -20.26 -4.66 -4.94
CA ILE A 47 -19.98 -5.92 -5.65
C ILE A 47 -19.73 -5.66 -7.14
N GLU A 48 -20.57 -4.84 -7.79
CA GLU A 48 -20.40 -4.49 -9.21
C GLU A 48 -19.05 -3.80 -9.47
N LYS A 49 -18.70 -2.81 -8.64
CA LYS A 49 -17.42 -2.10 -8.75
C LYS A 49 -16.21 -2.95 -8.37
N LEU A 50 -16.39 -3.90 -7.45
CA LEU A 50 -15.35 -4.87 -7.12
C LEU A 50 -15.06 -5.80 -8.30
N ASP A 51 -16.10 -6.31 -8.98
CA ASP A 51 -15.96 -7.13 -10.18
C ASP A 51 -15.20 -6.36 -11.29
N GLU A 52 -15.54 -5.09 -11.51
CA GLU A 52 -14.87 -4.20 -12.47
C GLU A 52 -13.38 -3.98 -12.11
N ALA A 53 -13.09 -3.69 -10.83
CA ALA A 53 -11.73 -3.48 -10.34
C ALA A 53 -10.88 -4.76 -10.41
N CYS A 54 -11.44 -5.91 -10.05
CA CYS A 54 -10.78 -7.20 -10.14
C CYS A 54 -10.45 -7.57 -11.59
N ALA A 55 -11.36 -7.29 -12.54
CA ALA A 55 -11.10 -7.50 -13.96
C ALA A 55 -9.93 -6.63 -14.45
N ALA A 56 -9.90 -5.35 -14.09
CA ALA A 56 -8.80 -4.44 -14.44
C ALA A 56 -7.46 -4.90 -13.82
N ALA A 57 -7.44 -5.23 -12.53
CA ALA A 57 -6.25 -5.71 -11.83
C ALA A 57 -5.71 -7.00 -12.47
N LYS A 58 -6.60 -7.91 -12.88
CA LYS A 58 -6.22 -9.15 -13.58
C LYS A 58 -5.53 -8.87 -14.91
N GLN A 59 -6.03 -7.91 -15.71
CA GLN A 59 -5.39 -7.54 -16.98
C GLN A 59 -4.00 -6.93 -16.76
N ILE A 60 -3.85 -6.07 -15.76
CA ILE A 60 -2.55 -5.46 -15.42
C ILE A 60 -1.56 -6.54 -14.98
N ALA A 61 -1.97 -7.44 -14.08
CA ALA A 61 -1.14 -8.55 -13.63
C ALA A 61 -0.73 -9.47 -14.79
N LYS A 62 -1.66 -9.78 -15.71
CA LYS A 62 -1.39 -10.60 -16.91
C LYS A 62 -0.34 -9.97 -17.83
N SER A 63 -0.26 -8.64 -17.89
CA SER A 63 0.76 -7.92 -18.66
C SER A 63 2.16 -7.91 -18.02
N GLY A 64 2.34 -8.53 -16.85
CA GLY A 64 3.60 -8.52 -16.11
C GLY A 64 3.94 -7.15 -15.50
N ARG A 65 2.97 -6.24 -15.42
CA ARG A 65 3.12 -4.93 -14.79
C ARG A 65 2.77 -5.03 -13.30
N LYS A 66 3.43 -4.19 -12.49
CA LYS A 66 3.26 -4.19 -11.02
C LYS A 66 2.14 -3.24 -10.62
N ILE A 67 1.39 -3.65 -9.59
CA ILE A 67 0.39 -2.84 -8.89
C ILE A 67 0.98 -2.46 -7.54
N LEU A 68 1.00 -1.18 -7.21
CA LEU A 68 1.50 -0.69 -5.93
C LEU A 68 0.36 -0.60 -4.92
N PHE A 69 0.47 -1.34 -3.81
CA PHE A 69 -0.52 -1.31 -2.74
C PHE A 69 -0.13 -0.29 -1.67
N VAL A 70 -1.05 0.56 -1.24
CA VAL A 70 -0.78 1.65 -0.28
C VAL A 70 -1.78 1.56 0.85
N ALA A 71 -1.30 1.38 2.08
CA ALA A 71 -2.15 1.24 3.26
C ALA A 71 -1.42 1.71 4.52
N THR A 72 -1.58 2.98 4.88
CA THR A 72 -0.89 3.58 6.03
C THR A 72 -1.70 3.50 7.34
N LYS A 73 -2.98 3.14 7.27
CA LYS A 73 -3.85 2.92 8.43
C LYS A 73 -3.42 1.69 9.23
N LYS A 74 -3.30 1.83 10.56
CA LYS A 74 -2.90 0.75 11.48
C LYS A 74 -3.72 -0.53 11.28
N GLN A 75 -5.00 -0.41 11.00
CA GLN A 75 -5.93 -1.53 10.79
C GLN A 75 -5.64 -2.31 9.49
N ALA A 76 -4.95 -1.70 8.52
CA ALA A 76 -4.70 -2.27 7.20
C ALA A 76 -3.22 -2.62 6.96
N LYS A 77 -2.28 -2.04 7.73
CA LYS A 77 -0.84 -2.22 7.51
C LYS A 77 -0.42 -3.68 7.42
N ASP A 78 -0.74 -4.45 8.45
CA ASP A 78 -0.26 -5.83 8.58
C ASP A 78 -0.95 -6.74 7.58
N SER A 79 -2.27 -6.63 7.43
CA SER A 79 -3.06 -7.40 6.47
C SER A 79 -2.60 -7.18 5.02
N VAL A 80 -2.36 -5.92 4.62
CA VAL A 80 -1.89 -5.61 3.28
C VAL A 80 -0.45 -6.08 3.09
N ALA A 81 0.45 -5.85 4.06
CA ALA A 81 1.82 -6.32 3.96
C ALA A 81 1.90 -7.85 3.80
N GLU A 82 1.15 -8.61 4.60
CA GLU A 82 1.18 -10.07 4.58
C GLU A 82 0.65 -10.63 3.25
N LEU A 83 -0.52 -10.18 2.80
CA LEU A 83 -1.16 -10.68 1.59
C LEU A 83 -0.38 -10.29 0.33
N VAL A 84 0.09 -9.04 0.26
CA VAL A 84 0.77 -8.52 -0.93
C VAL A 84 2.19 -9.08 -1.06
N LYS A 85 2.88 -9.31 0.06
CA LYS A 85 4.20 -9.96 0.08
C LYS A 85 4.14 -11.38 -0.50
N LYS A 86 3.10 -12.16 -0.20
CA LYS A 86 2.91 -13.53 -0.72
C LYS A 86 2.81 -13.57 -2.25
N ILE A 87 2.26 -12.52 -2.87
CA ILE A 87 2.08 -12.42 -4.33
C ILE A 87 3.20 -11.64 -5.04
N GLY A 88 4.25 -11.21 -4.32
CA GLY A 88 5.41 -10.54 -4.91
C GLY A 88 5.10 -9.19 -5.58
N MET A 89 4.08 -8.49 -5.08
CA MET A 89 3.73 -7.13 -5.52
C MET A 89 4.31 -6.08 -4.56
N PRO A 90 4.64 -4.87 -5.04
CA PRO A 90 5.15 -3.81 -4.18
C PRO A 90 4.04 -3.21 -3.31
N TYR A 91 4.38 -2.84 -2.08
CA TYR A 91 3.44 -2.20 -1.15
C TYR A 91 4.08 -1.09 -0.32
N VAL A 92 3.30 -0.15 0.21
CA VAL A 92 3.74 0.90 1.14
C VAL A 92 2.78 0.94 2.30
N THR A 93 3.25 0.54 3.48
CA THR A 93 2.41 0.47 4.69
C THR A 93 2.79 1.50 5.75
N GLU A 94 3.97 2.11 5.65
CA GLU A 94 4.46 2.98 6.71
C GLU A 94 4.18 4.44 6.44
N ARG A 95 4.90 5.01 5.47
CA ARG A 95 4.73 6.38 5.04
C ARG A 95 4.80 6.43 3.53
N TRP A 96 3.88 7.17 2.92
CA TRP A 96 3.95 7.54 1.52
C TRP A 96 4.85 8.78 1.35
N PRO A 97 6.05 8.66 0.76
CA PRO A 97 6.89 9.82 0.53
C PRO A 97 6.30 10.70 -0.56
N GLY A 98 6.29 12.02 -0.34
CA GLY A 98 5.94 12.97 -1.40
C GLY A 98 6.86 12.78 -2.61
N GLY A 99 6.30 12.81 -3.81
CA GLY A 99 7.06 12.60 -5.03
C GLY A 99 7.36 11.14 -5.36
N MET A 100 6.75 10.16 -4.67
CA MET A 100 7.05 8.75 -4.89
C MET A 100 6.85 8.29 -6.34
N LEU A 101 5.77 8.76 -6.97
CA LEU A 101 5.45 8.45 -8.37
C LEU A 101 5.91 9.56 -9.32
N THR A 102 5.82 10.82 -8.91
CA THR A 102 6.12 11.98 -9.78
C THR A 102 7.61 12.29 -9.88
N ASN A 103 8.40 11.93 -8.87
CA ASN A 103 9.86 12.09 -8.81
C ASN A 103 10.56 10.73 -8.54
N PHE A 104 10.22 9.74 -9.36
CA PHE A 104 10.71 8.37 -9.22
C PHE A 104 12.24 8.24 -9.35
N THR A 105 12.90 9.15 -10.05
CA THR A 105 14.37 9.21 -10.13
C THR A 105 14.99 9.43 -8.75
N THR A 106 14.41 10.28 -7.92
CA THR A 106 14.89 10.56 -6.56
C THR A 106 14.62 9.38 -5.63
N ILE A 107 13.46 8.74 -5.74
CA ILE A 107 13.17 7.50 -4.99
C ILE A 107 14.16 6.39 -5.34
N ARG A 108 14.48 6.20 -6.62
CA ARG A 108 15.50 5.23 -7.03
C ARG A 108 16.88 5.54 -6.45
N LYS A 109 17.24 6.82 -6.28
CA LYS A 109 18.49 7.19 -5.58
C LYS A 109 18.45 6.77 -4.11
N ALA A 110 17.32 6.90 -3.43
CA ALA A 110 17.15 6.45 -2.04
C ALA A 110 17.24 4.92 -1.92
N VAL A 111 16.63 4.17 -2.84
CA VAL A 111 16.77 2.70 -2.94
C VAL A 111 18.23 2.31 -3.21
N LYS A 112 18.91 3.00 -4.13
CA LYS A 112 20.34 2.76 -4.40
C LYS A 112 21.20 3.04 -3.16
N LYS A 113 20.87 4.08 -2.38
CA LYS A 113 21.53 4.38 -1.10
C LYS A 113 21.38 3.22 -0.12
N MET A 114 20.20 2.63 -0.03
CA MET A 114 19.94 1.44 0.80
C MET A 114 20.85 0.27 0.41
N SER A 115 20.94 -0.05 -0.89
CA SER A 115 21.84 -1.10 -1.40
C SER A 115 23.32 -0.79 -1.15
N ASN A 116 23.74 0.48 -1.25
CA ASN A 116 25.11 0.88 -0.92
C ASN A 116 25.41 0.68 0.58
N ILE A 117 24.44 0.94 1.46
CA ILE A 117 24.59 0.68 2.90
C ILE A 117 24.73 -0.82 3.15
N ASP A 118 23.95 -1.67 2.47
CA ASP A 118 24.09 -3.13 2.58
C ASP A 118 25.50 -3.61 2.19
N ARG A 119 26.05 -3.06 1.10
CA ARG A 119 27.44 -3.36 0.67
C ARG A 119 28.47 -2.88 1.68
N LEU A 120 28.29 -1.69 2.23
CA LEU A 120 29.16 -1.15 3.27
C LEU A 120 29.12 -2.06 4.51
N MET A 121 27.94 -2.45 4.97
CA MET A 121 27.78 -3.33 6.14
C MET A 121 28.43 -4.70 5.96
N ALA A 122 28.54 -5.20 4.73
CA ALA A 122 29.24 -6.44 4.41
C ALA A 122 30.78 -6.30 4.31
N SER A 123 31.30 -5.07 4.23
CA SER A 123 32.73 -4.81 4.05
C SER A 123 33.53 -4.83 5.36
N GLU A 124 34.84 -5.09 5.26
CA GLU A 124 35.78 -4.94 6.39
C GLU A 124 35.83 -3.50 6.92
N GLN A 125 35.59 -2.50 6.06
CA GLN A 125 35.53 -1.09 6.44
C GLN A 125 34.46 -0.84 7.52
N PHE A 126 33.32 -1.54 7.46
CA PHE A 126 32.30 -1.41 8.48
C PHE A 126 32.76 -1.95 9.83
N LYS A 127 33.58 -3.01 9.85
CA LYS A 127 34.13 -3.57 11.08
C LYS A 127 35.08 -2.61 11.79
N SER A 128 35.83 -1.79 11.04
CA SER A 128 36.73 -0.78 11.61
C SER A 128 36.03 0.47 12.16
N LEU A 129 34.74 0.67 11.88
CA LEU A 129 33.99 1.83 12.38
C LEU A 129 33.74 1.79 13.89
N SER A 130 33.60 2.97 14.49
CA SER A 130 33.22 3.13 15.89
C SER A 130 31.80 2.59 16.14
N LYS A 131 31.50 2.23 17.40
CA LYS A 131 30.15 1.78 17.79
C LYS A 131 29.06 2.81 17.44
N ARG A 132 29.37 4.10 17.57
CA ARG A 132 28.44 5.20 17.26
C ARG A 132 28.12 5.26 15.78
N GLU A 133 29.12 5.17 14.91
CA GLU A 133 28.93 5.19 13.45
C GLU A 133 28.17 3.96 12.97
N LYS A 134 28.53 2.77 13.47
CA LYS A 134 27.79 1.53 13.19
C LYS A 134 26.31 1.66 13.51
N LEU A 135 25.99 2.20 14.69
CA LEU A 135 24.60 2.42 15.11
C LEU A 135 23.87 3.40 14.20
N GLN A 136 24.53 4.48 13.76
CA GLN A 136 23.94 5.46 12.86
C GLN A 136 23.61 4.84 11.49
N ILE A 137 24.54 4.07 10.93
CA ILE A 137 24.36 3.35 9.66
C ILE A 137 23.21 2.34 9.77
N GLN A 138 23.17 1.55 10.85
CA GLN A 138 22.10 0.58 11.08
C GLN A 138 20.73 1.24 11.23
N ARG A 139 20.64 2.37 11.94
CA ARG A 139 19.39 3.15 12.06
C ARG A 139 18.93 3.69 10.72
N GLU A 140 19.85 4.22 9.92
CA GLU A 140 19.54 4.69 8.58
C GLU A 140 19.05 3.55 7.68
N ARG A 141 19.73 2.40 7.71
CA ARG A 141 19.33 1.21 6.95
C ARG A 141 17.96 0.69 7.35
N GLY A 142 17.68 0.61 8.65
CA GLY A 142 16.39 0.15 9.17
C GLY A 142 15.25 1.10 8.81
N LYS A 143 15.50 2.41 8.81
CA LYS A 143 14.52 3.41 8.33
C LYS A 143 14.23 3.24 6.83
N LEU A 144 15.27 3.10 6.01
CA LEU A 144 15.10 2.88 4.57
C LEU A 144 14.40 1.56 4.26
N GLU A 145 14.70 0.48 5.00
CA GLU A 145 14.00 -0.81 4.84
C GLU A 145 12.52 -0.66 5.10
N LYS A 146 12.19 -0.02 6.22
CA LYS A 146 10.84 0.16 6.68
C LYS A 146 10.00 1.00 5.70
N ASP A 147 10.61 2.02 5.11
CA ASP A 147 9.91 2.95 4.21
C ASP A 147 9.89 2.46 2.74
N LEU A 148 10.97 1.82 2.26
CA LEU A 148 11.19 1.54 0.84
C LEU A 148 11.57 0.08 0.51
N GLY A 149 11.71 -0.80 1.50
CA GLY A 149 12.20 -2.18 1.29
C GLY A 149 11.38 -2.97 0.27
N SER A 150 10.06 -2.88 0.39
CA SER A 150 9.07 -3.52 -0.51
C SER A 150 9.05 -2.97 -1.94
N ILE A 151 9.65 -1.80 -2.19
CA ILE A 151 9.75 -1.20 -3.52
C ILE A 151 11.19 -1.21 -4.06
N SER A 152 12.10 -1.91 -3.39
CA SER A 152 13.50 -1.96 -3.79
C SER A 152 13.70 -2.58 -5.18
N ASP A 153 12.83 -3.54 -5.55
CA ASP A 153 12.83 -4.22 -6.85
C ASP A 153 12.07 -3.44 -7.95
N LEU A 154 11.46 -2.29 -7.64
CA LEU A 154 10.76 -1.47 -8.64
C LEU A 154 11.77 -0.75 -9.54
N THR A 155 11.92 -1.23 -10.77
CA THR A 155 12.79 -0.62 -11.79
C THR A 155 12.07 0.46 -12.62
N ARG A 156 10.76 0.33 -12.76
CA ARG A 156 9.85 1.19 -13.53
C ARG A 156 8.64 1.59 -12.69
N LEU A 157 7.91 2.62 -13.11
CA LEU A 157 6.69 3.01 -12.43
C LEU A 157 5.65 1.87 -12.43
N PRO A 158 4.87 1.70 -11.35
CA PRO A 158 3.75 0.77 -11.32
C PRO A 158 2.68 1.21 -12.32
N ALA A 159 1.91 0.25 -12.83
CA ALA A 159 0.87 0.53 -13.82
C ALA A 159 -0.48 0.89 -13.18
N ALA A 160 -0.66 0.53 -11.91
CA ALA A 160 -1.80 0.94 -11.11
C ALA A 160 -1.40 1.07 -9.64
N VAL A 161 -2.24 1.78 -8.90
CA VAL A 161 -2.12 1.94 -7.46
C VAL A 161 -3.42 1.47 -6.81
N PHE A 162 -3.31 0.64 -5.80
CA PHE A 162 -4.40 0.27 -4.91
C PHE A 162 -4.21 1.03 -3.59
N VAL A 163 -5.19 1.82 -3.18
CA VAL A 163 -5.08 2.67 -1.98
C VAL A 163 -6.17 2.29 -0.99
N VAL A 164 -5.77 2.04 0.25
CA VAL A 164 -6.69 1.90 1.38
C VAL A 164 -6.79 3.24 2.07
N ASP A 165 -7.99 3.81 2.03
CA ASP A 165 -8.35 5.12 2.60
C ASP A 165 -7.70 6.32 1.88
N VAL A 166 -8.55 7.16 1.30
CA VAL A 166 -8.19 8.38 0.55
C VAL A 166 -8.71 9.62 1.28
#